data_AF-A0AAN6M8W2-F1
#
_entry.id   AF-A0AAN6M8W2-F1
#
_cell.length_a   1.000
_cell.length_b   1.000
_cell.length_c   1.000
_cell.angle_alpha   90.00
_cell.angle_beta   90.00
_cell.angle_gamma   90.00
#
_symmetry.space_group_name_H-M   'P 1'
#
loop_
_entity.id
_entity.type
_entity.pdbx_description
1 polymer ?
#
loop_
_entity_poly.entity_id
_entity_poly.type
_entity_poly.pdbx_seq_one_letter_code
_entity_poly.pdbx_strand_id
1 'polypeptide(L)'
;MLPEHHRNCQNTILGGVVLFDRRDPESEPDADLDAVYYHSRRDGVTYRIYQLLPEQRKALLDFLLAEEPPSECPLPILGDANNRIRVDPQEPIRETGIYRDLWERKDYVPRSRNEGIRCVRNQLDFPTTDDEIKGRRRASLRNRKHFHSGRRAKRPRRSEP
;
A
#
# COMPACT_ATOMS: atom_id res chain seq x y z
N MET A 1 -25.33 -13.47 -19.67
CA MET A 1 -25.23 -13.61 -18.20
C MET A 1 -23.94 -12.94 -17.76
N LEU A 2 -24.01 -11.81 -17.07
CA LEU A 2 -22.84 -11.19 -16.43
C LEU A 2 -22.86 -11.58 -14.96
N PRO A 3 -21.73 -12.02 -14.37
CA PRO A 3 -21.72 -12.41 -12.97
C PRO A 3 -21.81 -11.15 -12.11
N GLU A 4 -22.72 -11.18 -11.14
CA GLU A 4 -22.87 -10.14 -10.13
C GLU A 4 -21.59 -10.05 -9.29
N HIS A 5 -20.76 -9.08 -9.60
CA HIS A 5 -19.74 -8.62 -8.68
C HIS A 5 -20.43 -8.10 -7.43
N HIS A 6 -20.33 -8.85 -6.33
CA HIS A 6 -20.51 -8.31 -4.98
C HIS A 6 -19.61 -7.08 -4.84
N ARG A 7 -20.18 -5.90 -5.12
CA ARG A 7 -19.52 -4.62 -4.91
C ARG A 7 -19.51 -4.41 -3.40
N ASN A 8 -18.42 -4.79 -2.74
CA ASN A 8 -18.18 -4.42 -1.34
C ASN A 8 -18.27 -2.89 -1.22
N CYS A 9 -19.38 -2.38 -0.70
CA CYS A 9 -19.75 -0.96 -0.68
C CYS A 9 -18.87 -0.10 0.24
N GLN A 10 -17.98 -0.70 1.05
CA GLN A 10 -17.23 0.00 2.10
C GLN A 10 -16.32 1.14 1.61
N ASN A 11 -15.94 1.18 0.32
CA ASN A 11 -15.00 2.19 -0.20
C ASN A 11 -15.66 3.21 -1.15
N THR A 12 -17.00 3.25 -1.18
CA THR A 12 -17.73 4.00 -2.22
C THR A 12 -18.04 5.43 -1.81
N ILE A 13 -18.05 5.74 -0.50
CA ILE A 13 -18.37 7.07 0.01
C ILE A 13 -17.18 8.03 -0.15
N LEU A 14 -15.96 7.60 0.18
CA LEU A 14 -14.77 8.44 0.06
C LEU A 14 -14.02 8.26 -1.27
N GLY A 15 -14.31 7.19 -2.04
CA GLY A 15 -13.55 6.83 -3.24
C GLY A 15 -12.28 6.00 -2.97
N GLY A 16 -12.10 5.51 -1.74
CA GLY A 16 -10.88 4.86 -1.26
C GLY A 16 -10.95 4.56 0.23
N VAL A 17 -9.79 4.33 0.84
CA VAL A 17 -9.63 4.06 2.28
C VAL A 17 -8.57 5.01 2.85
N VAL A 18 -8.90 5.68 3.96
CA VAL A 18 -7.96 6.49 4.75
C VAL A 18 -7.24 5.56 5.74
N LEU A 19 -5.92 5.71 5.85
CA LEU A 19 -5.04 4.88 6.67
C LEU A 19 -4.14 5.82 7.50
N PHE A 20 -3.64 5.34 8.64
CA PHE A 20 -2.80 6.11 9.54
C PHE A 20 -1.47 5.39 9.79
N ASP A 21 -0.42 6.15 10.06
CA ASP A 21 0.81 5.59 10.60
C ASP A 21 0.56 5.08 12.03
N ARG A 22 1.00 3.86 12.31
CA ARG A 22 0.88 3.22 13.62
C ARG A 22 2.24 2.89 14.23
N ARG A 23 3.34 3.33 13.60
CA ARG A 23 4.68 3.17 14.16
C ARG A 23 4.81 4.04 15.40
N ASP A 24 5.55 3.51 16.36
CA ASP A 24 5.86 4.22 17.59
C ASP A 24 7.07 5.13 17.34
N PRO A 25 6.95 6.47 17.47
CA PRO A 25 8.05 7.40 17.26
C PRO A 25 9.26 7.16 18.16
N GLU A 26 9.05 6.58 19.34
CA GLU A 26 10.15 6.23 20.27
C GLU A 26 11.00 5.06 19.74
N SER A 27 10.38 4.16 18.97
CA SER A 27 11.02 2.99 18.41
C SER A 27 11.49 3.19 16.96
N GLU A 28 10.78 4.02 16.19
CA GLU A 28 10.97 4.27 14.76
C GLU A 28 10.98 5.80 14.51
N PRO A 29 12.16 6.44 14.42
CA PRO A 29 12.29 7.90 14.34
C PRO A 29 11.67 8.54 13.09
N ASP A 30 11.34 7.75 12.07
CA ASP A 30 10.67 8.17 10.83
C ASP A 30 9.14 7.94 10.87
N ALA A 31 8.59 7.55 12.02
CA ALA A 31 7.16 7.51 12.27
C ALA A 31 6.58 8.93 12.32
N ASP A 32 5.47 9.14 11.62
CA ASP A 32 4.73 10.41 11.64
C ASP A 32 3.28 10.12 12.03
N LEU A 33 2.94 10.35 13.29
CA LEU A 33 1.59 10.09 13.83
C LEU A 33 0.52 10.98 13.19
N ASP A 34 0.91 12.12 12.61
CA ASP A 34 0.01 13.03 11.90
C ASP A 34 -0.09 12.68 10.40
N ALA A 35 0.68 11.70 9.93
CA ALA A 35 0.63 11.24 8.55
C ALA A 35 -0.69 10.53 8.26
N VAL A 36 -1.43 11.11 7.31
CA VAL A 36 -2.64 10.50 6.75
C VAL A 36 -2.28 9.89 5.41
N TYR A 37 -2.55 8.61 5.27
CA TYR A 37 -2.37 7.86 4.04
C TYR A 37 -3.71 7.59 3.38
N TYR A 38 -3.70 7.46 2.07
CA TYR A 38 -4.90 7.19 1.30
C TYR A 38 -4.64 6.10 0.27
N HIS A 39 -5.61 5.20 0.15
CA HIS A 39 -5.61 4.14 -0.84
C HIS A 39 -6.85 4.29 -1.73
N SER A 40 -6.66 4.98 -2.85
CA SER A 40 -7.71 5.21 -3.84
C SER A 40 -8.18 3.89 -4.44
N ARG A 41 -9.50 3.76 -4.65
CA ARG A 41 -10.10 2.61 -5.36
C ARG A 41 -10.28 2.89 -6.87
N ARG A 42 -9.80 4.04 -7.36
CA ARG A 42 -9.99 4.46 -8.75
C ARG A 42 -8.93 3.88 -9.68
N ASP A 43 -9.38 3.21 -10.73
CA ASP A 43 -8.52 2.71 -11.80
C ASP A 43 -7.84 3.88 -12.54
N GLY A 44 -6.61 3.64 -13.01
CA GLY A 44 -5.82 4.63 -13.74
C GLY A 44 -5.22 5.76 -12.89
N VAL A 45 -5.34 5.69 -11.55
CA VAL A 45 -4.71 6.65 -10.64
C VAL A 45 -3.44 6.05 -10.07
N THR A 46 -3.52 5.16 -9.07
CA THR A 46 -2.34 4.51 -8.50
C THR A 46 -2.80 3.26 -7.77
N TYR A 47 -2.01 2.20 -7.87
CA TYR A 47 -2.25 1.01 -7.06
C TYR A 47 -1.73 1.19 -5.63
N ARG A 48 -0.76 2.10 -5.43
CA ARG A 48 -0.06 2.24 -4.17
C ARG A 48 -0.85 3.08 -3.18
N ILE A 49 -0.62 2.81 -1.90
CA ILE A 49 -1.02 3.72 -0.83
C ILE A 49 -0.11 4.94 -0.92
N TYR A 50 -0.65 6.13 -0.73
CA TYR A 50 0.13 7.36 -0.77
C TYR A 50 -0.17 8.25 0.42
N GLN A 51 0.85 8.92 0.96
CA GLN A 51 0.64 9.94 1.99
C GLN A 51 -0.03 11.16 1.37
N LEU A 52 -1.07 11.67 2.02
CA LEU A 52 -1.74 12.91 1.62
C LEU A 52 -0.80 14.10 1.80
N LEU A 53 -0.88 15.03 0.85
CA LEU A 53 -0.23 16.33 1.00
C LEU A 53 -0.89 17.12 2.13
N PRO A 54 -0.17 18.05 2.78
CA PRO A 54 -0.75 18.92 3.80
C PRO A 54 -2.03 19.62 3.33
N GLU A 55 -2.07 20.05 2.08
CA GLU A 55 -3.21 20.74 1.47
C GLU A 55 -4.39 19.78 1.25
N GLN A 56 -4.13 18.55 0.77
CA GLN A 56 -5.14 17.51 0.61
C GLN A 56 -5.74 17.09 1.96
N ARG A 57 -4.90 16.96 2.99
CA ARG A 57 -5.32 16.67 4.36
C ARG A 57 -6.16 17.80 4.93
N LYS A 58 -5.72 19.05 4.76
CA LYS A 58 -6.48 20.22 5.23
C LYS A 58 -7.84 20.30 4.54
N ALA A 59 -7.88 20.18 3.21
CA ALA A 59 -9.14 20.23 2.45
C ALA A 59 -10.12 19.12 2.89
N LEU A 60 -9.61 17.91 3.16
CA LEU A 60 -10.43 16.82 3.69
C LEU A 60 -10.99 17.14 5.08
N LEU A 61 -10.17 17.67 5.98
CA LEU A 61 -10.61 18.05 7.32
C LEU A 61 -11.62 19.20 7.29
N ASP A 62 -11.34 20.25 6.51
CA ASP A 62 -12.26 21.38 6.33
C ASP A 62 -13.62 20.89 5.80
N PHE A 63 -13.64 19.96 4.84
CA PHE A 63 -14.87 19.36 4.32
C PHE A 63 -15.63 18.53 5.36
N LEU A 64 -14.92 17.76 6.19
CA LEU A 64 -15.55 16.91 7.22
C LEU A 64 -16.07 17.71 8.42
N LEU A 65 -15.45 18.86 8.71
CA LEU A 65 -15.78 19.71 9.85
C LEU A 65 -16.74 20.85 9.50
N ALA A 66 -17.07 21.05 8.22
CA ALA A 66 -17.97 22.11 7.79
C ALA A 66 -19.39 21.86 8.31
N GLU A 67 -19.97 22.88 8.97
CA GLU A 67 -21.36 22.85 9.46
C GLU A 67 -22.36 22.87 8.30
N GLU A 68 -22.02 23.56 7.22
CA GLU A 68 -22.76 23.58 5.96
C GLU A 68 -21.96 22.89 4.86
N PRO A 69 -22.62 22.18 3.92
CA PRO A 69 -21.92 21.49 2.85
C PRO A 69 -21.15 22.51 1.99
N PRO A 70 -19.81 22.42 1.91
CA PRO A 70 -19.02 23.36 1.13
C PRO A 70 -19.33 23.21 -0.37
N SER A 71 -19.20 24.31 -1.11
CA SER A 71 -19.44 24.33 -2.56
C SER A 71 -18.44 23.46 -3.35
N GLU A 72 -17.26 23.22 -2.80
CA GLU A 72 -16.23 22.36 -3.37
C GLU A 72 -16.07 21.08 -2.54
N CYS A 73 -16.17 19.92 -3.20
CA CYS A 73 -15.95 18.63 -2.58
C CYS A 73 -14.53 18.13 -2.90
N PRO A 74 -13.66 17.88 -1.90
CA PRO A 74 -12.30 17.39 -2.12
C PRO A 74 -12.25 15.91 -2.49
N LEU A 75 -13.40 15.22 -2.54
CA LEU A 75 -13.52 13.81 -2.84
C LEU A 75 -13.90 13.58 -4.32
N PRO A 76 -13.38 12.53 -4.97
CA PRO A 76 -12.40 11.57 -4.44
C PRO A 76 -10.99 12.17 -4.40
N ILE A 77 -10.24 11.89 -3.33
CA ILE A 77 -8.82 12.28 -3.28
C ILE A 77 -8.04 11.37 -4.22
N LEU A 78 -7.32 11.99 -5.17
CA LEU A 78 -6.50 11.31 -6.15
C LEU A 78 -5.03 11.63 -5.90
N GLY A 79 -4.20 10.59 -5.84
CA GLY A 79 -2.77 10.73 -5.68
C GLY A 79 -2.12 11.08 -7.01
N ASP A 80 -1.20 12.04 -6.99
CA ASP A 80 -0.50 12.54 -8.18
C ASP A 80 1.02 12.41 -8.03
N ALA A 81 1.79 12.97 -8.97
CA ALA A 81 3.25 12.93 -8.92
C ALA A 81 3.86 13.68 -7.70
N ASN A 82 3.10 14.54 -7.03
CA ASN A 82 3.53 15.28 -5.84
C ASN A 82 3.39 14.44 -4.56
N ASN A 83 2.47 13.46 -4.52
CA ASN A 83 2.43 12.46 -3.46
C ASN A 83 3.63 11.51 -3.58
N ARG A 84 4.77 11.90 -3.02
CA ARG A 84 6.04 11.15 -3.17
C ARG A 84 6.16 9.93 -2.28
N ILE A 85 5.53 9.95 -1.10
CA ILE A 85 5.62 8.84 -0.15
C ILE A 85 4.60 7.77 -0.56
N ARG A 86 5.12 6.63 -1.04
CA ARG A 86 4.33 5.51 -1.60
C ARG A 86 4.57 4.21 -0.85
N VAL A 87 3.50 3.60 -0.36
CA VAL A 87 3.54 2.32 0.36
C VAL A 87 2.89 1.23 -0.49
N ASP A 88 3.53 0.06 -0.58
CA ASP A 88 2.92 -1.06 -1.30
C ASP A 88 1.78 -1.61 -0.47
N PRO A 89 0.54 -1.68 -0.98
CA PRO A 89 -0.50 -2.36 -0.25
C PRO A 89 -0.20 -3.86 -0.08
N GLN A 90 0.75 -4.49 -0.76
CA GLN A 90 1.10 -5.89 -0.48
C GLN A 90 2.09 -6.08 0.66
N GLU A 91 2.71 -5.00 1.15
CA GLU A 91 3.68 -5.08 2.23
C GLU A 91 2.99 -5.32 3.58
N PRO A 92 3.58 -6.15 4.45
CA PRO A 92 3.00 -6.43 5.75
C PRO A 92 3.08 -5.19 6.64
N ILE A 93 2.10 -5.04 7.53
CA ILE A 93 2.05 -3.91 8.47
C ILE A 93 3.30 -3.84 9.36
N ARG A 94 3.88 -5.00 9.72
CA ARG A 94 5.12 -5.05 10.52
C ARG A 94 6.31 -4.37 9.84
N GLU A 95 6.31 -4.29 8.51
CA GLU A 95 7.39 -3.65 7.75
C GLU A 95 7.08 -2.18 7.41
N THR A 96 5.80 -1.80 7.33
CA THR A 96 5.39 -0.47 6.82
C THR A 96 4.73 0.43 7.85
N GLY A 97 4.18 -0.12 8.92
CA GLY A 97 3.42 0.64 9.91
C GLY A 97 2.02 1.08 9.48
N ILE A 98 1.70 0.99 8.18
CA ILE A 98 0.47 1.55 7.63
C ILE A 98 -0.64 0.49 7.67
N TYR A 99 -1.67 0.78 8.47
CA TYR A 99 -2.73 -0.18 8.79
C TYR A 99 -3.85 -0.17 7.75
N ARG A 100 -4.13 -1.32 7.12
CA ARG A 100 -5.34 -1.54 6.30
C ARG A 100 -6.29 -2.58 6.90
N ASP A 101 -5.78 -3.57 7.65
CA ASP A 101 -6.50 -4.40 8.65
C ASP A 101 -5.47 -5.27 9.45
N LEU A 102 -5.75 -5.62 10.72
CA LEU A 102 -4.90 -6.37 11.65
C LEU A 102 -4.82 -7.87 11.29
N TRP A 103 -5.85 -8.40 10.61
CA TRP A 103 -6.00 -9.83 10.31
C TRP A 103 -5.74 -10.20 8.83
N GLU A 104 -5.62 -9.22 7.94
CA GLU A 104 -5.82 -9.48 6.51
C GLU A 104 -4.58 -9.83 5.69
N ARG A 105 -3.34 -9.78 6.23
CA ARG A 105 -2.17 -10.14 5.41
C ARG A 105 -1.21 -11.06 6.12
N LYS A 106 -1.40 -12.36 5.87
CA LYS A 106 -0.29 -13.32 5.81
C LYS A 106 0.79 -12.74 4.89
N ASP A 107 2.06 -13.01 5.20
CA ASP A 107 3.17 -12.62 4.32
C ASP A 107 2.82 -12.98 2.87
N TYR A 108 2.93 -12.00 1.96
CA TYR A 108 2.66 -12.26 0.57
C TYR A 108 3.59 -13.37 0.06
N VAL A 109 3.01 -14.51 -0.32
CA VAL A 109 3.73 -15.66 -0.89
C VAL A 109 3.58 -15.60 -2.41
N PRO A 110 4.61 -15.14 -3.15
CA PRO A 110 4.60 -15.17 -4.60
C PRO A 110 4.60 -16.62 -5.07
N ARG A 111 3.69 -16.99 -5.98
CA ARG A 111 3.63 -18.31 -6.63
C ARG A 111 4.67 -18.42 -7.75
N SER A 112 5.16 -17.30 -8.28
CA SER A 112 6.27 -17.25 -9.23
C SER A 112 7.25 -16.12 -8.91
N ARG A 113 8.48 -16.21 -9.43
CA ARG A 113 9.48 -15.14 -9.23
C ARG A 113 9.04 -13.78 -9.78
N ASN A 114 8.13 -13.75 -10.74
CA ASN A 114 7.67 -12.52 -11.36
C ASN A 114 6.37 -11.99 -10.75
N GLU A 115 5.73 -12.77 -9.87
CA GLU A 115 4.47 -12.37 -9.25
C GLU A 115 4.69 -11.29 -8.19
N GLY A 116 3.91 -10.21 -8.27
CA GLY A 116 4.04 -9.08 -7.35
C GLY A 116 5.28 -8.20 -7.59
N ILE A 117 6.02 -8.41 -8.70
CA ILE A 117 7.03 -7.45 -9.18
C ILE A 117 6.27 -6.35 -9.94
N ARG A 118 5.60 -5.46 -9.20
CA ARG A 118 4.93 -4.28 -9.77
C ARG A 118 5.84 -3.05 -9.72
N CYS A 119 7.16 -3.21 -9.86
CA CYS A 119 8.16 -2.14 -9.72
C CYS A 119 8.61 -1.58 -11.07
N VAL A 120 7.67 -1.44 -12.01
CA VAL A 120 7.92 -0.79 -13.30
C VAL A 120 7.77 0.71 -13.09
N ARG A 121 8.75 1.50 -13.51
CA ARG A 121 8.69 2.96 -13.44
C ARG A 121 7.45 3.48 -14.16
N ASN A 122 6.55 4.07 -13.40
CA ASN A 122 5.48 4.92 -13.90
C ASN A 122 5.29 6.05 -12.88
N GLN A 123 4.94 7.25 -13.34
CA GLN A 123 4.90 8.45 -12.48
C GLN A 123 3.88 8.37 -11.33
N LEU A 124 2.95 7.41 -11.41
CA LEU A 124 1.82 7.29 -10.50
C LEU A 124 2.07 6.29 -9.36
N ASP A 125 2.78 5.20 -9.62
CA ASP A 125 3.16 4.18 -8.65
C ASP A 125 4.59 4.42 -8.14
N PHE A 126 5.52 4.86 -9.00
CA PHE A 126 6.92 5.11 -8.65
C PHE A 126 7.31 6.53 -9.07
N PRO A 127 6.95 7.55 -8.27
CA PRO A 127 7.19 8.95 -8.62
C PRO A 127 8.68 9.25 -8.75
N THR A 128 9.54 8.53 -8.02
CA THR A 128 11.00 8.69 -8.07
C THR A 128 11.73 7.42 -8.50
N THR A 129 12.96 7.59 -9.02
CA THR A 129 13.87 6.47 -9.31
C THR A 129 14.22 5.68 -8.03
N ASP A 130 14.31 6.37 -6.89
CA ASP A 130 14.61 5.72 -5.61
C ASP A 130 13.46 4.82 -5.15
N ASP A 131 12.20 5.23 -5.36
CA ASP A 131 11.03 4.39 -5.08
C ASP A 131 11.04 3.11 -5.93
N GLU A 132 11.41 3.23 -7.20
CA GLU A 132 11.54 2.09 -8.10
C GLU A 132 12.62 1.11 -7.60
N ILE A 133 13.79 1.63 -7.23
CA ILE A 133 14.91 0.83 -6.70
C ILE A 133 14.50 0.14 -5.39
N LYS A 134 13.88 0.87 -4.47
CA LYS A 134 13.37 0.34 -3.19
C LYS A 134 12.32 -0.75 -3.45
N GLY A 135 11.37 -0.52 -4.35
CA GLY A 135 10.36 -1.49 -4.75
C GLY A 135 10.97 -2.76 -5.35
N ARG A 136 11.92 -2.62 -6.29
CA ARG A 136 12.68 -3.73 -6.89
C ARG A 136 13.44 -4.53 -5.83
N ARG A 137 14.12 -3.84 -4.91
CA ARG A 137 14.89 -4.46 -3.82
C ARG A 137 13.98 -5.26 -2.89
N ARG A 138 12.85 -4.71 -2.46
CA ARG A 138 11.88 -5.40 -1.60
C ARG A 138 11.29 -6.64 -2.28
N ALA A 139 10.87 -6.53 -3.55
CA ALA A 139 10.39 -7.66 -4.33
C ALA A 139 11.45 -8.78 -4.46
N SER A 140 12.71 -8.40 -4.69
CA SER A 140 13.83 -9.34 -4.79
C SER A 140 14.12 -10.05 -3.47
N LEU A 141 14.10 -9.32 -2.34
CA LEU A 141 14.27 -9.88 -1.00
C LEU A 141 13.17 -10.88 -0.66
N ARG A 142 11.91 -10.53 -0.96
CA ARG A 142 10.75 -11.40 -0.75
C ARG A 142 10.85 -12.70 -1.56
N ASN A 143 11.19 -12.59 -2.85
CA ASN A 143 11.45 -13.74 -3.71
C ASN A 143 12.59 -14.62 -3.18
N ARG A 144 13.67 -14.01 -2.68
CA ARG A 144 14.77 -14.75 -2.07
C ARG A 144 14.31 -15.50 -0.82
N LYS A 145 13.59 -14.84 0.10
CA LYS A 145 13.05 -15.49 1.31
C LYS A 145 12.19 -16.72 0.97
N HIS A 146 11.28 -16.60 0.00
CA HIS A 146 10.34 -17.67 -0.34
C HIS A 146 10.95 -18.79 -1.21
N PHE A 147 11.64 -18.46 -2.30
CA PHE A 147 12.18 -19.50 -3.20
C PHE A 147 13.48 -20.13 -2.70
N HIS A 148 14.23 -19.49 -1.80
CA HIS A 148 15.44 -20.06 -1.22
C HIS A 148 15.14 -20.95 0.00
N SER A 149 14.13 -20.62 0.80
CA SER A 149 13.64 -21.48 1.90
C SER A 149 12.96 -22.75 1.37
N GLY A 150 12.18 -22.66 0.29
CA GLY A 150 11.54 -23.82 -0.36
C GLY A 150 12.52 -24.85 -0.95
N ARG A 151 13.77 -24.47 -1.24
CA ARG A 151 14.83 -25.40 -1.66
C ARG A 151 15.47 -26.18 -0.51
N ARG A 152 15.47 -25.63 0.71
CA ARG A 152 15.98 -26.33 1.91
C ARG A 152 14.97 -27.37 2.43
N ALA A 153 13.67 -27.11 2.31
CA ALA A 153 12.62 -28.01 2.79
C ALA A 153 12.40 -29.28 1.93
N LYS A 154 12.98 -29.37 0.72
CA LYS A 154 12.75 -30.47 -0.24
C LYS A 154 13.91 -31.46 -0.41
N ARG A 155 14.88 -31.51 0.51
CA ARG A 155 15.87 -32.59 0.53
C ARG A 155 15.43 -33.67 1.53
N PRO A 156 14.78 -34.78 1.11
CA PRO A 156 14.69 -35.94 1.97
C PRO A 156 16.12 -36.38 2.30
N ARG A 157 16.41 -36.60 3.58
CA ARG A 157 17.66 -37.27 3.98
C ARG A 157 17.64 -38.61 3.28
N ARG A 158 18.58 -38.84 2.36
CA ARG A 158 18.87 -40.20 1.91
C ARG A 158 19.32 -40.96 3.15
N SER A 159 18.53 -41.94 3.58
CA SER A 159 19.02 -43.01 4.44
C SER A 159 20.10 -43.73 3.64
N GLU A 160 21.33 -43.65 4.14
CA GLU A 160 22.47 -44.44 3.65
C GLU A 160 22.31 -45.91 4.08
N PRO A 161 22.89 -46.85 3.30
CA PRO A 161 22.56 -48.28 3.34
C PRO A 161 23.01 -49.00 4.62
#